data_AF-W4FXW8-F1
#
_entry.id   AF-W4FXW8-F1
#
_cell.length_a   1.000
_cell.length_b   1.000
_cell.length_c   1.000
_cell.angle_alpha   90.00
_cell.angle_beta   90.00
_cell.angle_gamma   90.00
#
_symmetry.space_group_name_H-M   'P 1'
#
loop_
_entity.id
_entity.type
_entity.pdbx_description
1 polymer ?
#
loop_
_entity_poly.entity_id
_entity_poly.type
_entity_poly.pdbx_seq_one_letter_code
_entity_poly.pdbx_strand_id
1 'polypeptide(L)'
;MAGKFIDAYVEGVWNVYDGDLSGYLDKKEAKVFVLGLLDELVNEGVDVPAGIDFDTAFASYDQDGNGRLSRKEARVFVEHLMEARDHAQAQSAVAASETKAFLDQYMAEIWTSYDDDASGFLERHEARAFVDKLIADMAASDLDVHGFDFDACFDAYDQDGNGRLSRTELRVFVEQLLV
;
A
#
# COMPACT_ATOMS: atom_id res chain seq x y z
N MET A 1 10.52 -19.97 -16.69
CA MET A 1 11.43 -18.89 -17.12
C MET A 1 11.97 -18.06 -15.95
N ALA A 2 11.33 -18.05 -14.77
CA ALA A 2 11.81 -17.35 -13.58
C ALA A 2 13.20 -17.80 -13.07
N GLY A 3 13.47 -19.11 -13.03
CA GLY A 3 14.74 -19.63 -12.48
C GLY A 3 16.01 -19.12 -13.16
N LYS A 4 15.99 -18.88 -14.49
CA LYS A 4 17.16 -18.33 -15.21
C LYS A 4 17.46 -16.86 -14.85
N PHE A 5 16.44 -16.10 -14.50
CA PHE A 5 16.60 -14.71 -14.09
C PHE A 5 17.15 -14.62 -12.67
N ILE A 6 16.64 -15.47 -11.77
CA ILE A 6 17.13 -15.58 -10.39
C ILE A 6 18.58 -16.07 -10.38
N ASP A 7 18.93 -17.09 -11.16
CA ASP A 7 20.31 -17.57 -11.27
C ASP A 7 21.26 -16.45 -11.77
N ALA A 8 20.87 -15.70 -12.80
CA ALA A 8 21.68 -14.60 -13.34
C ALA A 8 21.77 -13.38 -12.39
N TYR A 9 20.69 -13.07 -11.69
CA TYR A 9 20.66 -12.01 -10.68
C TYR A 9 21.58 -12.40 -9.53
N VAL A 10 21.37 -13.58 -8.93
CA VAL A 10 22.21 -14.11 -7.86
C VAL A 10 23.67 -14.11 -8.30
N GLU A 11 24.03 -14.66 -9.45
CA GLU A 11 25.43 -14.64 -9.93
C GLU A 11 26.00 -13.24 -10.18
N GLY A 12 25.18 -12.30 -10.66
CA GLY A 12 25.59 -10.92 -10.96
C GLY A 12 25.88 -10.10 -9.71
N VAL A 13 25.09 -10.27 -8.64
CA VAL A 13 25.32 -9.61 -7.35
C VAL A 13 26.17 -10.44 -6.38
N TRP A 14 26.30 -11.77 -6.55
CA TRP A 14 27.01 -12.65 -5.61
C TRP A 14 28.43 -12.17 -5.34
N ASN A 15 29.20 -11.89 -6.40
CA ASN A 15 30.60 -11.48 -6.30
C ASN A 15 30.77 -10.06 -5.69
N VAL A 16 29.71 -9.28 -5.60
CA VAL A 16 29.73 -7.97 -4.94
C VAL A 16 29.71 -8.14 -3.42
N TYR A 17 29.06 -9.20 -2.93
CA TYR A 17 28.87 -9.46 -1.51
C TYR A 17 29.80 -10.55 -0.97
N ASP A 18 30.22 -11.52 -1.79
CA ASP A 18 31.21 -12.57 -1.51
C ASP A 18 32.62 -11.95 -1.59
N GLY A 19 32.98 -11.17 -0.57
CA GLY A 19 34.18 -10.34 -0.56
C GLY A 19 35.47 -11.15 -0.46
N ASP A 20 35.38 -12.37 0.09
CA ASP A 20 36.48 -13.31 0.16
C ASP A 20 36.53 -14.30 -1.02
N LEU A 21 35.55 -14.24 -1.94
CA LEU A 21 35.37 -15.13 -3.08
C LEU A 21 35.38 -16.61 -2.68
N SER A 22 34.93 -16.93 -1.46
CA SER A 22 34.88 -18.29 -0.95
C SER A 22 33.79 -19.12 -1.63
N GLY A 23 32.85 -18.48 -2.32
CA GLY A 23 31.67 -19.11 -2.89
C GLY A 23 30.53 -19.29 -1.87
N TYR A 24 30.70 -18.76 -0.66
CA TYR A 24 29.74 -18.78 0.44
C TYR A 24 29.61 -17.36 1.00
N LEU A 25 28.39 -16.95 1.38
CA LEU A 25 28.20 -15.70 2.09
C LEU A 25 28.22 -15.99 3.59
N ASP A 26 29.19 -15.41 4.31
CA ASP A 26 29.15 -15.44 5.77
C ASP A 26 27.98 -14.60 6.30
N LYS A 27 27.71 -14.69 7.61
CA LYS A 27 26.58 -13.98 8.23
C LYS A 27 26.59 -12.46 8.02
N LYS A 28 27.77 -11.81 7.96
CA LYS A 28 27.89 -10.37 7.67
C LYS A 28 27.62 -10.08 6.21
N GLU A 29 28.20 -10.86 5.31
CA GLU A 29 28.02 -10.71 3.86
C GLU A 29 26.56 -10.98 3.47
N ALA A 30 25.97 -12.04 3.99
CA ALA A 30 24.57 -12.39 3.83
C ALA A 30 23.63 -11.29 4.35
N LYS A 31 23.98 -10.63 5.45
CA LYS A 31 23.18 -9.53 5.98
C LYS A 31 23.17 -8.34 5.03
N VAL A 32 24.33 -7.97 4.49
CA VAL A 32 24.45 -6.88 3.53
C VAL A 32 23.74 -7.24 2.22
N PHE A 33 23.87 -8.48 1.76
CA PHE A 33 23.16 -9.01 0.59
C PHE A 33 21.63 -8.92 0.76
N VAL A 34 21.09 -9.42 1.87
CA VAL A 34 19.63 -9.38 2.12
C VAL A 34 19.15 -7.94 2.25
N LEU A 35 19.85 -7.09 3.00
CA LEU A 35 19.45 -5.69 3.14
C LEU A 35 19.51 -4.94 1.81
N GLY A 36 20.51 -5.17 0.97
CA GLY A 36 20.60 -4.57 -0.36
C GLY A 36 19.45 -5.04 -1.28
N LEU A 37 19.09 -6.32 -1.21
CA LEU A 37 17.94 -6.85 -1.93
C LEU A 37 16.62 -6.23 -1.45
N LEU A 38 16.44 -6.07 -0.13
CA LEU A 38 15.25 -5.43 0.42
C LEU A 38 15.18 -3.94 0.06
N ASP A 39 16.31 -3.23 0.07
CA ASP A 39 16.36 -1.80 -0.32
C ASP A 39 16.01 -1.60 -1.80
N GLU A 40 16.51 -2.48 -2.68
CA GLU A 40 16.12 -2.49 -4.10
C GLU A 40 14.61 -2.72 -4.26
N LEU A 41 14.04 -3.68 -3.52
CA LEU A 41 12.60 -3.95 -3.55
C LEU A 41 11.77 -2.76 -3.04
N VAL A 42 12.21 -2.09 -1.97
CA VAL A 42 11.56 -0.87 -1.48
C VAL A 42 11.62 0.24 -2.52
N ASN A 43 12.76 0.41 -3.23
CA ASN A 43 12.89 1.38 -4.32
C ASN A 43 11.96 1.07 -5.51
N GLU A 44 11.66 -0.21 -5.76
CA GLU A 44 10.65 -0.62 -6.76
C GLU A 44 9.19 -0.46 -6.27
N GLY A 45 8.99 0.02 -5.03
CA GLY A 45 7.66 0.24 -4.44
C GLY A 45 7.04 -1.00 -3.82
N VAL A 46 7.84 -2.04 -3.53
CA VAL A 46 7.39 -3.22 -2.80
C VAL A 46 7.35 -2.91 -1.31
N ASP A 47 6.18 -3.13 -0.69
CA ASP A 47 6.03 -3.00 0.76
C ASP A 47 6.70 -4.21 1.45
N VAL A 48 7.91 -3.98 1.95
CA VAL A 48 8.69 -4.98 2.69
C VAL A 48 8.36 -4.81 4.18
N PRO A 49 8.05 -5.90 4.91
CA PRO A 49 7.83 -5.83 6.35
C PRO A 49 9.01 -5.16 7.07
N ALA A 50 8.75 -4.01 7.71
CA ALA A 50 9.73 -3.28 8.52
C ALA A 50 9.98 -4.02 9.84
N GLY A 51 10.67 -5.15 9.77
CA GLY A 51 10.90 -6.01 10.95
C GLY A 51 11.37 -7.42 10.65
N ILE A 52 11.88 -7.69 9.44
CA ILE A 52 12.45 -9.00 9.13
C ILE A 52 13.60 -9.28 10.10
N ASP A 53 13.40 -10.26 10.99
CA ASP A 53 14.44 -10.79 11.85
C ASP A 53 15.40 -11.60 10.99
N PHE A 54 16.50 -10.93 10.59
CA PHE A 54 17.54 -11.53 9.76
C PHE A 54 18.14 -12.78 10.42
N ASP A 55 18.29 -12.83 11.74
CA ASP A 55 18.88 -13.98 12.42
C ASP A 55 17.95 -15.19 12.34
N THR A 56 16.65 -14.98 12.56
CA THR A 56 15.63 -16.03 12.42
C THR A 56 15.49 -16.48 10.97
N ALA A 57 15.47 -15.55 10.03
CA ALA A 57 15.44 -15.85 8.60
C ALA A 57 16.69 -16.64 8.20
N PHE A 58 17.89 -16.12 8.44
CA PHE A 58 19.15 -16.76 8.10
C PHE A 58 19.24 -18.19 8.63
N ALA A 59 18.87 -18.43 9.89
CA ALA A 59 18.86 -19.77 10.48
C ALA A 59 17.87 -20.74 9.83
N SER A 60 16.78 -20.25 9.23
CA SER A 60 15.83 -21.09 8.49
C SER A 60 16.34 -21.49 7.10
N TYR A 61 17.30 -20.74 6.54
CA TYR A 61 17.88 -20.98 5.22
C TYR A 61 19.25 -21.66 5.25
N ASP A 62 20.01 -21.51 6.33
CA ASP A 62 21.24 -22.27 6.63
C ASP A 62 20.87 -23.72 7.01
N GLN A 63 20.60 -24.56 5.99
CA GLN A 63 20.08 -25.92 6.19
C GLN A 63 21.14 -26.88 6.72
N ASP A 64 22.40 -26.64 6.37
CA ASP A 64 23.51 -27.47 6.83
C ASP A 64 24.09 -26.97 8.18
N GLY A 65 23.64 -25.80 8.66
CA GLY A 65 24.00 -25.23 9.95
C GLY A 65 25.47 -24.81 10.01
N ASN A 66 26.09 -24.54 8.86
CA ASN A 66 27.51 -24.21 8.78
C ASN A 66 27.79 -22.72 9.12
N GLY A 67 26.74 -21.91 9.29
CA GLY A 67 26.82 -20.49 9.60
C GLY A 67 27.10 -19.59 8.39
N ARG A 68 26.94 -20.11 7.17
CA ARG A 68 27.16 -19.46 5.87
C ARG A 68 26.05 -19.87 4.90
N LEU A 69 25.63 -18.94 4.05
CA LEU A 69 24.70 -19.24 2.97
C LEU A 69 25.45 -19.70 1.73
N SER A 70 25.13 -20.91 1.27
CA SER A 70 25.50 -21.36 -0.07
C SER A 70 24.64 -20.69 -1.15
N ARG A 71 25.11 -20.72 -2.39
CA ARG A 71 24.33 -20.24 -3.56
C ARG A 71 22.95 -20.91 -3.68
N LYS A 72 22.85 -22.18 -3.28
CA LYS A 72 21.59 -22.93 -3.34
C LYS A 72 20.59 -22.41 -2.31
N GLU A 73 21.05 -22.15 -1.10
CA GLU A 73 20.20 -21.65 -0.01
C GLU A 73 19.77 -20.21 -0.26
N ALA A 74 20.70 -19.37 -0.72
CA ALA A 74 20.38 -18.00 -1.13
C ALA A 74 19.39 -17.95 -2.30
N ARG A 75 19.47 -18.90 -3.25
CA ARG A 75 18.49 -18.98 -4.32
C ARG A 75 17.09 -19.30 -3.80
N VAL A 76 16.96 -20.29 -2.91
CA VAL A 76 15.67 -20.64 -2.30
C VAL A 76 15.11 -19.46 -1.51
N PHE A 77 15.97 -18.70 -0.83
CA PHE A 77 15.59 -17.46 -0.16
C PHE A 77 15.00 -16.43 -1.13
N VAL A 78 15.69 -16.15 -2.24
CA VAL A 78 15.23 -15.18 -3.25
C VAL A 78 13.95 -15.65 -3.92
N GLU A 79 13.81 -16.95 -4.22
CA GLU A 79 12.58 -17.53 -4.77
C GLU A 79 11.38 -17.30 -3.83
N HIS A 80 11.49 -17.66 -2.55
CA HIS A 80 10.42 -17.42 -1.58
C HIS A 80 10.12 -15.92 -1.37
N LEU A 81 11.14 -15.07 -1.41
CA LEU A 81 10.96 -13.62 -1.26
C LEU A 81 10.19 -13.02 -2.45
N MET A 82 10.49 -13.48 -3.68
CA MET A 82 9.77 -13.06 -4.89
C MET A 82 8.34 -13.58 -4.92
N GLU A 83 8.11 -14.82 -4.47
CA GLU A 83 6.74 -15.36 -4.34
C GLU A 83 5.94 -14.57 -3.30
N ALA A 84 6.53 -14.29 -2.13
CA ALA A 84 5.90 -13.46 -1.11
C ALA A 84 5.58 -12.05 -1.64
N ARG A 85 6.47 -11.45 -2.45
CA ARG A 85 6.22 -10.19 -3.15
C ARG A 85 5.03 -10.30 -4.10
N ASP A 86 5.02 -11.28 -5.00
CA ASP A 86 3.96 -11.41 -6.01
C ASP A 86 2.59 -11.62 -5.33
N HIS A 87 2.55 -12.35 -4.22
CA HIS A 87 1.35 -12.51 -3.41
C HIS A 87 0.94 -11.23 -2.66
N ALA A 88 1.89 -10.51 -2.05
CA ALA A 88 1.62 -9.26 -1.33
C ALA A 88 1.15 -8.14 -2.29
N GLN A 89 1.79 -8.02 -3.46
CA GLN A 89 1.42 -7.06 -4.49
C GLN A 89 0.04 -7.37 -5.08
N ALA A 90 -0.28 -8.65 -5.30
CA ALA A 90 -1.62 -9.05 -5.73
C ALA A 90 -2.68 -8.71 -4.67
N GLN A 91 -2.40 -8.94 -3.38
CA GLN A 91 -3.33 -8.59 -2.29
C GLN A 91 -3.52 -7.08 -2.15
N SER A 92 -2.45 -6.29 -2.25
CA SER A 92 -2.53 -4.82 -2.21
C SER A 92 -3.30 -4.26 -3.41
N ALA A 93 -3.08 -4.80 -4.61
CA ALA A 93 -3.83 -4.40 -5.80
C ALA A 93 -5.32 -4.77 -5.73
N VAL A 94 -5.66 -5.92 -5.16
CA VAL A 94 -7.06 -6.32 -4.94
C VAL A 94 -7.71 -5.41 -3.91
N ALA A 95 -7.07 -5.17 -2.76
CA ALA A 95 -7.59 -4.26 -1.74
C ALA A 95 -7.78 -2.84 -2.28
N ALA A 96 -6.81 -2.29 -3.02
CA ALA A 96 -6.94 -0.98 -3.66
C ALA A 96 -8.08 -0.95 -4.70
N SER A 97 -8.27 -2.03 -5.45
CA SER A 97 -9.39 -2.14 -6.40
C SER A 97 -10.75 -2.21 -5.70
N GLU A 98 -10.86 -2.92 -4.57
CA GLU A 98 -12.09 -3.02 -3.80
C GLU A 98 -12.45 -1.70 -3.14
N THR A 99 -11.48 -1.00 -2.53
CA THR A 99 -11.67 0.34 -1.98
C THR A 99 -12.10 1.32 -3.07
N LYS A 100 -11.45 1.28 -4.24
CA LYS A 100 -11.83 2.14 -5.36
C LYS A 100 -13.25 1.84 -5.85
N ALA A 101 -13.63 0.58 -5.99
CA ALA A 101 -14.97 0.19 -6.42
C ALA A 101 -16.04 0.64 -5.41
N PHE A 102 -15.76 0.49 -4.11
CA PHE A 102 -16.63 0.99 -3.04
C PHE A 102 -16.80 2.51 -3.10
N LEU A 103 -15.68 3.26 -3.23
CA LEU A 103 -15.71 4.72 -3.39
C LEU A 103 -16.51 5.14 -4.63
N ASP A 104 -16.28 4.49 -5.77
CA ASP A 104 -16.98 4.79 -7.02
C ASP A 104 -18.50 4.55 -6.89
N GLN A 105 -18.90 3.46 -6.21
CA GLN A 105 -20.31 3.18 -5.95
C GLN A 105 -20.92 4.20 -4.99
N TYR A 106 -20.25 4.48 -3.87
CA TYR A 106 -20.71 5.44 -2.88
C TYR A 106 -20.85 6.85 -3.48
N MET A 107 -19.91 7.24 -4.33
CA MET A 107 -19.96 8.49 -5.10
C MET A 107 -21.17 8.53 -6.05
N ALA A 108 -21.46 7.44 -6.75
CA ALA A 108 -22.62 7.37 -7.63
C ALA A 108 -23.94 7.48 -6.85
N GLU A 109 -24.02 6.88 -5.66
CA GLU A 109 -25.19 6.97 -4.77
C GLU A 109 -25.40 8.40 -4.26
N ILE A 110 -24.34 9.11 -3.88
CA ILE A 110 -24.43 10.51 -3.47
C ILE A 110 -24.97 11.38 -4.62
N TRP A 111 -24.43 11.25 -5.83
CA TRP A 111 -24.87 12.06 -6.97
C TRP A 111 -26.33 11.75 -7.29
N THR A 112 -26.71 10.47 -7.32
CA THR A 112 -28.09 10.08 -7.60
C THR A 112 -29.08 10.58 -6.55
N SER A 113 -28.63 10.78 -5.31
CA SER A 113 -29.52 11.12 -4.19
C SER A 113 -29.56 12.62 -3.87
N TYR A 114 -28.52 13.37 -4.21
CA TYR A 114 -28.36 14.77 -3.79
C TYR A 114 -28.08 15.75 -4.93
N ASP A 115 -27.65 15.33 -6.12
CA ASP A 115 -27.53 16.18 -7.32
C ASP A 115 -28.92 16.27 -7.99
N ASP A 116 -29.84 16.99 -7.33
CA ASP A 116 -31.27 17.02 -7.67
C ASP A 116 -31.49 17.63 -9.06
N ASP A 117 -30.65 18.58 -9.45
CA ASP A 117 -30.71 19.25 -10.74
C ASP A 117 -29.84 18.58 -11.83
N ALA A 118 -29.11 17.51 -11.46
CA ALA A 118 -28.17 16.79 -12.31
C ALA A 118 -27.13 17.72 -12.98
N SER A 119 -26.75 18.79 -12.30
CA SER A 119 -25.71 19.73 -12.76
C SER A 119 -24.33 19.08 -12.83
N GLY A 120 -24.14 17.96 -12.12
CA GLY A 120 -22.85 17.28 -11.97
C GLY A 120 -21.98 17.89 -10.87
N PHE A 121 -22.50 18.87 -10.12
CA PHE A 121 -21.88 19.52 -8.98
C PHE A 121 -22.84 19.46 -7.79
N LEU A 122 -22.32 19.26 -6.57
CA LEU A 122 -23.14 19.41 -5.37
C LEU A 122 -23.09 20.85 -4.90
N GLU A 123 -24.21 21.54 -4.99
CA GLU A 123 -24.31 22.91 -4.55
C GLU A 123 -24.42 22.98 -3.03
N ARG A 124 -24.15 24.15 -2.43
CA ARG A 124 -24.09 24.26 -0.96
C ARG A 124 -25.33 23.69 -0.25
N HIS A 125 -26.52 23.86 -0.82
CA HIS A 125 -27.75 23.35 -0.23
C HIS A 125 -27.89 21.82 -0.34
N GLU A 126 -27.46 21.22 -1.44
CA GLU A 126 -27.43 19.77 -1.66
C GLU A 126 -26.34 19.10 -0.83
N ALA A 127 -25.14 19.66 -0.82
CA ALA A 127 -24.03 19.22 0.01
C ALA A 127 -24.39 19.28 1.50
N ARG A 128 -25.18 20.27 1.92
CA ARG A 128 -25.69 20.35 3.29
C ARG A 128 -26.59 19.19 3.64
N ALA A 129 -27.52 18.83 2.75
CA ALA A 129 -28.40 17.68 2.95
C ALA A 129 -27.61 16.36 3.02
N PHE A 130 -26.60 16.21 2.18
CA PHE A 130 -25.67 15.07 2.23
C PHE A 130 -24.94 14.98 3.58
N VAL A 131 -24.34 16.09 4.03
CA VAL A 131 -23.58 16.11 5.28
C VAL A 131 -24.45 15.91 6.51
N ASP A 132 -25.65 16.49 6.54
CA ASP A 132 -26.60 16.27 7.64
C ASP A 132 -27.00 14.77 7.72
N LYS A 133 -27.17 14.10 6.57
CA LYS A 133 -27.43 12.65 6.52
C LYS A 133 -26.22 11.84 6.99
N LEU A 134 -25.01 12.24 6.60
CA LEU A 134 -23.76 11.60 7.00
C LEU A 134 -23.56 11.68 8.53
N ILE A 135 -23.75 12.86 9.12
CA ILE A 135 -23.69 13.09 10.56
C ILE A 135 -24.71 12.21 11.29
N ALA A 136 -25.94 12.09 10.74
CA ALA A 136 -26.96 11.23 11.32
C ALA A 136 -26.58 9.74 11.28
N ASP A 137 -25.92 9.29 10.22
CA ASP A 137 -25.45 7.90 10.06
C ASP A 137 -24.27 7.59 11.01
N MET A 138 -23.35 8.55 11.15
CA MET A 138 -22.24 8.49 12.11
C MET A 138 -22.72 8.49 13.56
N ALA A 139 -23.69 9.34 13.90
CA ALA A 139 -24.32 9.37 15.21
C ALA A 139 -25.05 8.04 15.51
N ALA A 140 -25.65 7.40 14.50
CA ALA A 140 -26.24 6.07 14.65
C ALA A 140 -25.19 4.97 14.85
N SER A 141 -23.95 5.23 14.44
CA SER A 141 -22.78 4.35 14.60
C SER A 141 -21.95 4.65 15.85
N ASP A 142 -22.48 5.44 16.80
CA ASP A 142 -21.83 5.85 18.06
C ASP A 142 -20.54 6.67 17.88
N LEU A 143 -20.34 7.29 16.71
CA LEU A 143 -19.25 8.23 16.46
C LEU A 143 -19.61 9.62 16.99
N ASP A 144 -18.72 10.21 17.79
CA ASP A 144 -18.90 11.57 18.30
C ASP A 144 -18.62 12.60 17.20
N VAL A 145 -19.70 13.20 16.70
CA VAL A 145 -19.69 14.24 15.67
C VAL A 145 -20.02 15.64 16.24
N HIS A 146 -19.95 15.81 17.57
CA HIS A 146 -20.20 17.09 18.21
C HIS A 146 -19.14 18.14 17.81
N GLY A 147 -19.60 19.25 17.21
CA GLY A 147 -18.74 20.37 16.81
C GLY A 147 -18.38 20.41 15.32
N PHE A 148 -19.01 19.58 14.50
CA PHE A 148 -18.86 19.64 13.05
C PHE A 148 -19.39 20.99 12.51
N ASP A 149 -18.50 21.78 11.91
CA ASP A 149 -18.83 23.04 11.23
C ASP A 149 -18.90 22.80 9.72
N PHE A 150 -20.13 22.72 9.21
CA PHE A 150 -20.38 22.49 7.79
C PHE A 150 -19.76 23.57 6.91
N ASP A 151 -19.88 24.84 7.27
CA ASP A 151 -19.42 25.91 6.40
C ASP A 151 -17.89 25.92 6.33
N ALA A 152 -17.22 25.70 7.46
CA ALA A 152 -15.75 25.57 7.48
C ALA A 152 -15.25 24.33 6.73
N CYS A 153 -15.95 23.19 6.84
CA CYS A 153 -15.62 21.99 6.07
C CYS A 153 -15.85 22.22 4.58
N PHE A 154 -17.03 22.71 4.18
CA PHE A 154 -17.37 22.96 2.79
C PHE A 154 -16.35 23.88 2.13
N ASP A 155 -16.00 25.00 2.78
CA ASP A 155 -15.01 25.96 2.27
C ASP A 155 -13.60 25.38 2.20
N ALA A 156 -13.26 24.37 3.01
CA ALA A 156 -11.98 23.69 2.94
C ALA A 156 -11.88 22.72 1.74
N TYR A 157 -13.01 22.19 1.26
CA TYR A 157 -13.07 21.25 0.14
C TYR A 157 -13.43 21.91 -1.19
N ASP A 158 -14.09 23.06 -1.19
CA ASP A 158 -14.32 23.93 -2.36
C ASP A 158 -13.00 24.63 -2.75
N GLN A 159 -12.12 23.91 -3.44
CA GLN A 159 -10.76 24.37 -3.71
C GLN A 159 -10.72 25.48 -4.75
N ASP A 160 -11.64 25.46 -5.70
CA ASP A 160 -11.75 26.49 -6.73
C ASP A 160 -12.62 27.69 -6.28
N GLY A 161 -13.28 27.57 -5.12
CA GLY A 161 -14.10 28.63 -4.52
C GLY A 161 -15.34 28.96 -5.33
N ASN A 162 -15.83 28.01 -6.13
CA ASN A 162 -16.98 28.22 -7.01
C ASN A 162 -18.33 28.13 -6.25
N GLY A 163 -18.31 27.75 -4.97
CA GLY A 163 -19.48 27.58 -4.11
C GLY A 163 -20.21 26.25 -4.29
N ARG A 164 -19.58 25.27 -4.95
CA ARG A 164 -20.11 23.95 -5.30
C ARG A 164 -18.98 22.92 -5.22
N LEU A 165 -19.31 21.69 -4.84
CA LEU A 165 -18.35 20.59 -4.79
C LEU A 165 -18.40 19.81 -6.10
N SER A 166 -17.28 19.76 -6.79
CA SER A 166 -17.08 18.87 -7.93
C SER A 166 -16.92 17.41 -7.47
N ARG A 167 -17.05 16.48 -8.42
CA ARG A 167 -16.77 15.05 -8.19
C ARG A 167 -15.38 14.77 -7.64
N THR A 168 -14.40 15.59 -8.03
CA THR A 168 -13.01 15.42 -7.58
C THR A 168 -12.86 15.90 -6.15
N GLU A 169 -13.43 17.06 -5.81
CA GLU A 169 -13.38 17.61 -4.45
C GLU A 169 -14.09 16.72 -3.44
N LEU A 170 -15.29 16.22 -3.77
CA LEU A 170 -15.98 15.31 -2.87
C LEU A 170 -15.30 13.94 -2.77
N ARG A 171 -14.63 13.46 -3.82
CA ARG A 171 -13.85 12.22 -3.73
C ARG A 171 -12.77 12.33 -2.66
N VAL A 172 -12.02 13.44 -2.65
CA VAL A 172 -10.99 13.68 -1.63
C VAL A 172 -11.60 13.73 -0.23
N PHE A 173 -12.76 14.37 -0.08
CA PHE A 173 -13.49 14.39 1.18
C PHE A 173 -13.86 12.98 1.67
N VAL A 174 -14.49 12.17 0.81
CA VAL A 174 -14.92 10.81 1.15
C VAL A 174 -13.72 9.89 1.42
N GLU A 175 -12.63 10.03 0.66
CA GLU A 175 -11.39 9.29 0.89
C GLU A 175 -10.78 9.61 2.26
N GLN A 176 -10.75 10.88 2.68
CA GLN A 176 -10.26 11.28 4.00
C GLN A 176 -11.15 10.84 5.15
N LEU A 177 -12.44 10.60 4.89
CA LEU A 177 -13.39 10.16 5.90
C LEU A 177 -13.35 8.65 6.15
N LEU A 178 -12.98 7.87 5.14
CA LEU A 178 -12.99 6.41 5.15
C LEU A 178 -11.63 5.76 5.45
N VAL A 179 -10.55 6.55 5.52
CA VAL A 179 -9.18 6.14 5.89
C VAL A 179 -8.90 6.49 7.34
#